data_AF-A0A0A0CY64-F1
#
_entry.id   AF-A0A0A0CY64-F1
#
_cell.length_a   1.000
_cell.length_b   1.000
_cell.length_c   1.000
_cell.angle_alpha   90.00
_cell.angle_beta   90.00
_cell.angle_gamma   90.00
#
_symmetry.space_group_name_H-M   'P 1'
#
loop_
_entity.id
_entity.type
_entity.pdbx_description
1 polymer ?
#
loop_
_entity_poly.entity_id
_entity_poly.type
_entity_poly.pdbx_seq_one_letter_code
_entity_poly.pdbx_strand_id
1 'polypeptide(L)' 'MPGSDPDRAAALLAPVAAARQAVIYQGFLDRIEPAERVYHRPDPAEWLARTAAILGGSVDG' A
#
# COMPACT_ATOMS: atom_id res chain seq x y z
N MET A 1 -24.59 5.96 -7.33
CA MET A 1 -24.90 5.53 -8.70
C MET A 1 -25.75 4.27 -8.60
N PRO A 2 -26.94 4.19 -9.21
CA PRO A 2 -27.69 2.93 -9.24
C PRO A 2 -26.85 1.85 -9.93
N GLY A 3 -26.66 0.70 -9.28
CA GLY A 3 -25.88 -0.42 -9.82
C GLY A 3 -24.37 -0.38 -9.57
N SER A 4 -23.83 0.66 -8.91
CA SER A 4 -22.44 0.61 -8.44
C SER A 4 -22.32 -0.27 -7.19
N ASP A 5 -21.28 -1.12 -7.15
CA ASP A 5 -20.87 -1.86 -5.96
C ASP A 5 -19.56 -1.25 -5.42
N PRO A 6 -19.65 -0.20 -4.59
CA PRO A 6 -18.48 0.51 -4.08
C PRO A 6 -17.63 -0.36 -3.14
N ASP A 7 -18.26 -1.25 -2.37
CA ASP A 7 -17.56 -2.13 -1.44
C ASP A 7 -16.70 -3.15 -2.20
N ARG A 8 -17.25 -3.74 -3.26
CA ARG A 8 -16.47 -4.60 -4.16
C ARG A 8 -15.37 -3.84 -4.87
N ALA A 9 -15.62 -2.62 -5.33
CA ALA A 9 -14.60 -1.79 -5.95
C ALA A 9 -13.46 -1.48 -4.97
N ALA A 10 -13.79 -1.15 -3.71
CA ALA A 10 -12.81 -0.90 -2.66
C ALA A 10 -11.98 -2.17 -2.34
N ALA A 11 -12.62 -3.34 -2.27
CA ALA A 11 -11.93 -4.62 -2.08
C ALA A 11 -10.93 -4.90 -3.22
N LEU A 12 -11.34 -4.70 -4.47
CA LEU A 12 -10.47 -4.88 -5.64
C LEU A 12 -9.31 -3.88 -5.67
N LEU A 13 -9.51 -2.67 -5.17
CA LEU A 13 -8.48 -1.63 -5.12
C LEU A 13 -7.55 -1.74 -3.91
N ALA A 14 -7.89 -2.52 -2.88
CA ALA A 14 -7.08 -2.65 -1.67
C ALA A 14 -5.60 -2.98 -1.91
N PRO A 15 -5.20 -3.96 -2.75
CA PRO A 15 -3.78 -4.21 -3.01
C PRO A 15 -3.11 -3.08 -3.81
N VAL A 16 -3.85 -2.43 -4.71
CA VAL A 16 -3.34 -1.27 -5.49
C VAL A 16 -3.08 -0.08 -4.57
N ALA A 17 -3.98 0.18 -3.62
CA ALA A 17 -3.83 1.24 -2.63
C ALA A 17 -2.61 0.99 -1.72
N ALA A 18 -2.42 -0.26 -1.26
CA ALA A 18 -1.25 -0.63 -0.47
C ALA A 18 0.06 -0.47 -1.27
N ALA A 19 0.09 -0.93 -2.53
CA ALA A 19 1.26 -0.78 -3.39
C ALA A 19 1.59 0.69 -3.68
N ARG A 20 0.57 1.51 -3.92
CA ARG A 20 0.73 2.96 -4.09
C ARG A 20 1.32 3.62 -2.85
N GLN A 21 0.96 3.15 -1.66
CA GLN A 21 1.49 3.69 -0.41
C GLN A 21 2.99 3.42 -0.26
N ALA A 22 3.49 2.26 -0.71
CA ALA A 22 4.93 1.99 -0.74
C ALA A 22 5.69 3.01 -1.61
N VAL A 23 5.15 3.38 -2.78
CA VAL A 23 5.74 4.40 -3.65
C VAL A 23 5.71 5.80 -3.02
N ILE A 24 4.64 6.14 -2.29
CA ILE A 24 4.56 7.41 -1.55
C ILE A 24 5.66 7.46 -0.49
N TYR A 25 5.81 6.41 0.32
CA TYR A 25 6.83 6.37 1.35
C TYR A 25 8.24 6.34 0.79
N GLN A 26 8.47 5.69 -0.35
CA GLN A 26 9.75 5.79 -1.04
C GLN A 26 10.05 7.22 -1.46
N GLY A 27 9.09 7.90 -2.12
CA GLY A 27 9.27 9.29 -2.51
C GLY A 27 9.46 10.23 -1.32
N PHE A 28 8.81 9.95 -0.19
CA PHE A 28 9.03 10.67 1.06
C PHE A 28 10.47 10.45 1.56
N LEU A 29 10.94 9.21 1.68
CA LEU A 29 12.32 8.88 2.07
C LEU A 29 13.37 9.58 1.21
N ASP A 30 13.11 9.69 -0.09
CA ASP A 30 14.00 10.35 -1.03
C ASP A 30 14.14 11.86 -0.76
N ARG A 31 13.13 12.48 -0.11
CA ARG A 31 13.01 13.93 0.06
C ARG A 31 13.11 14.44 1.50
N ILE A 32 13.15 13.57 2.51
CA ILE A 32 13.31 13.98 3.90
C ILE A 32 14.77 14.18 4.32
N GLU A 33 14.95 14.84 5.46
CA GLU A 33 16.24 15.01 6.12
C GLU A 33 16.96 13.67 6.31
N PRO A 34 18.25 13.55 5.94
CA PRO A 34 18.97 12.28 6.01
C PRO A 34 18.98 11.63 7.40
N ALA A 35 18.98 12.44 8.47
CA ALA A 35 18.94 11.97 9.85
C ALA A 35 17.59 11.31 10.21
N GLU A 36 16.50 11.69 9.55
CA GLU A 36 15.15 11.16 9.81
C GLU A 36 14.86 9.88 9.03
N ARG A 37 15.63 9.58 7.98
CA ARG A 37 15.46 8.37 7.16
C ARG A 37 15.51 7.08 7.97
N VAL A 38 16.20 7.05 9.12
CA VAL A 38 16.25 5.87 9.98
C VAL A 38 14.86 5.45 10.49
N TYR A 39 13.96 6.41 10.74
CA TYR A 39 12.64 6.14 11.28
C TYR A 39 11.65 5.63 10.23
N HIS A 40 11.89 5.98 8.96
CA HIS A 40 10.96 5.68 7.85
C HIS A 40 11.50 4.66 6.85
N ARG A 41 12.75 4.21 7.02
CA ARG A 41 13.39 3.22 6.15
C ARG A 41 12.54 1.95 5.96
N PRO A 42 11.84 1.43 6.98
CA PRO A 42 11.03 0.22 6.82
C PRO A 42 9.74 0.45 6.00
N ASP A 43 9.19 1.67 6.01
CA ASP A 43 7.84 1.95 5.53
C ASP A 43 7.55 1.40 4.12
N PRO A 44 8.40 1.59 3.09
CA PRO A 44 8.12 1.03 1.76
C PRO A 44 8.01 -0.49 1.77
N ALA A 45 8.90 -1.18 2.51
CA ALA A 45 8.91 -2.63 2.58
C ALA A 45 7.70 -3.18 3.33
N GLU A 46 7.26 -2.51 4.40
CA GLU A 46 6.05 -2.88 5.15
C GLU A 46 4.79 -2.79 4.27
N TRP A 47 4.68 -1.74 3.45
CA TRP A 47 3.56 -1.58 2.52
C TRP A 47 3.59 -2.59 1.37
N LEU A 48 4.77 -2.99 0.90
CA LEU A 48 4.91 -4.09 -0.05
C LEU A 48 4.51 -5.44 0.57
N ALA A 49 4.92 -5.71 1.81
CA ALA A 49 4.51 -6.91 2.53
C ALA A 49 2.98 -6.96 2.73
N ARG A 50 2.36 -5.82 3.06
CA ARG A 50 0.90 -5.69 3.14
C ARG A 50 0.22 -5.95 1.80
N THR A 51 0.79 -5.45 0.71
CA THR A 51 0.29 -5.73 -0.65
C THR A 51 0.26 -7.23 -0.92
N ALA A 52 1.36 -7.93 -0.62
CA ALA A 52 1.46 -9.38 -0.79
C ALA A 52 0.46 -10.13 0.10
N ALA A 53 0.26 -9.70 1.35
CA ALA A 53 -0.72 -10.30 2.25
C ALA A 53 -2.16 -10.14 1.75
N ILE A 54 -2.53 -8.99 1.19
CA ILE A 54 -3.87 -8.77 0.61
C ILE A 54 -4.08 -9.69 -0.60
N LEU A 55 -3.08 -9.82 -1.48
CA LEU A 55 -3.15 -10.72 -2.64
C LEU A 55 -3.21 -12.19 -2.22
N GLY A 56 -2.43 -12.57 -1.20
CA GLY A 56 -2.39 -13.93 -0.64
C GLY A 56 -3.68 -14.32 0.08
N GLY A 57 -4.36 -13.39 0.74
CA GLY A 57 -5.69 -13.63 1.34
C GLY A 57 -6.84 -13.60 0.32
N SER A 58 -6.60 -13.08 -0.89
CA SER A 58 -7.61 -13.01 -1.97
C SER A 58 -7.65 -14.27 -2.85
N VAL A 59 -6.64 -15.15 -2.76
CA VAL A 59 -6.60 -16.42 -3.51
C VAL A 59 -7.26 -17.60 -2.77
N ASP A 60 -7.56 -17.43 -1.48
CA ASP A 60 -8.19 -18.44 -0.62
C ASP A 60 -9.70 -18.19 -0.37
N GLY A 61 -10.34 -17.32 -1.16
CA GLY A 61 -11.75 -16.92 -1.04
C GLY A 61 -12.61 -17.28 -2.24
#